data_AF-A0A2V6GNG2-F1
#
_entry.id   AF-A0A2V6GNG2-F1
#
_cell.length_a   1.000
_cell.length_b   1.000
_cell.length_c   1.000
_cell.angle_alpha   90.00
_cell.angle_beta   90.00
_cell.angle_gamma   90.00
#
_symmetry.space_group_name_H-M   'P 1'
#
loop_
_entity.id
_entity.type
_entity.pdbx_description
1 polymer ?
#
loop_
_entity_poly.entity_id
_entity_poly.type
_entity_poly.pdbx_seq_one_letter_code
_entity_poly.pdbx_strand_id
1 'polypeptide(L)'
;EAIVFKPAKVSFASREETLEVDLEHAGGKDHFVLDREFPFLLREWSAADGSHLKLKRSLKIDYWNYNKPGDRERALKDPMLRHPD
;
A
#
# COMPACT_ATOMS: atom_id res chain seq x y z
N GLU A 1 1.68 24.76 20.74
CA GLU A 1 0.64 24.49 19.73
C GLU A 1 -0.22 23.32 20.17
N ALA A 2 -1.54 23.43 20.04
CA ALA A 2 -2.45 22.31 20.26
C ALA A 2 -2.65 21.59 18.92
N ILE A 3 -2.40 20.28 18.88
CA ILE A 3 -2.67 19.45 17.70
C ILE A 3 -4.19 19.29 17.60
N VAL A 4 -4.80 19.88 16.58
CA VAL A 4 -6.23 19.69 16.30
C VAL A 4 -6.43 18.28 15.75
N PHE A 5 -7.07 17.42 16.54
CA PHE A 5 -7.40 16.07 16.11
C PHE A 5 -8.48 16.11 15.03
N LYS A 6 -8.15 15.57 13.84
CA LYS A 6 -9.11 15.32 12.76
C LYS A 6 -9.22 13.81 12.56
N PRO A 7 -10.39 13.20 12.79
CA PRO A 7 -10.55 11.76 12.61
C PRO A 7 -10.41 11.37 11.15
N ALA A 8 -9.79 10.21 10.89
CA ALA A 8 -9.78 9.62 9.56
C ALA A 8 -11.18 9.11 9.20
N LYS A 9 -11.56 9.24 7.93
CA LYS A 9 -12.76 8.58 7.40
C LYS A 9 -12.32 7.25 6.78
N VAL A 10 -12.93 6.16 7.24
CA VAL A 10 -12.66 4.79 6.75
C VAL A 10 -13.89 4.28 6.02
N SER A 11 -13.70 3.77 4.80
CA SER A 11 -14.76 3.19 3.96
C SER A 11 -14.34 1.80 3.47
N PHE A 12 -15.31 0.91 3.29
CA PHE A 12 -15.08 -0.46 2.83
C PHE A 12 -15.58 -0.59 1.39
N ALA A 13 -14.65 -0.76 0.44
CA ALA A 13 -15.01 -1.02 -0.96
C ALA A 13 -15.15 -2.54 -1.16
N SER A 14 -16.34 -3.05 -0.89
CA SER A 14 -16.63 -4.50 -0.89
C SER A 14 -16.38 -5.20 -2.22
N ARG A 15 -16.43 -4.47 -3.35
CA ARG A 15 -16.18 -5.03 -4.68
C ARG A 15 -14.69 -5.15 -5.02
N GLU A 16 -13.86 -4.32 -4.43
CA GLU A 16 -12.42 -4.27 -4.72
C GLU A 16 -11.58 -4.95 -3.65
N GLU A 17 -12.24 -5.42 -2.57
CA GLU A 17 -11.58 -5.99 -1.40
C GLU A 17 -10.53 -5.05 -0.81
N THR A 18 -10.89 -3.76 -0.72
CA THR A 18 -10.02 -2.71 -0.19
C THR A 18 -10.69 -1.92 0.94
N LEU A 19 -9.82 -1.33 1.76
CA LEU A 19 -10.18 -0.33 2.77
C LEU A 19 -9.67 1.02 2.28
N GLU A 20 -10.58 1.97 2.12
CA GLU A 20 -10.23 3.34 1.77
C GLU A 20 -10.13 4.17 3.05
N VAL A 21 -9.03 4.89 3.21
CA VAL A 21 -8.79 5.77 4.35
C VAL A 21 -8.47 7.16 3.85
N ASP A 22 -9.29 8.11 4.29
CA ASP A 22 -9.15 9.53 4.02
C ASP A 22 -8.64 10.24 5.28
N LEU A 23 -7.51 10.93 5.17
CA LEU A 23 -6.85 11.63 6.28
C LEU A 23 -6.73 13.12 5.97
N GLU A 24 -7.37 13.95 6.79
CA GLU A 24 -7.24 15.41 6.71
C GLU A 24 -6.14 15.93 7.64
N HIS A 25 -5.29 16.80 7.11
CA HIS A 25 -4.25 17.51 7.84
C HIS A 25 -4.18 18.98 7.38
N ALA A 26 -3.27 19.77 7.95
CA ALA A 26 -3.15 21.19 7.61
C ALA A 26 -2.78 21.45 6.14
N GLY A 27 -2.09 20.50 5.51
CA GLY A 27 -1.65 20.55 4.11
C GLY A 27 -2.69 20.08 3.10
N GLY A 28 -3.84 19.56 3.56
CA GLY A 28 -4.89 19.05 2.69
C GLY A 28 -5.40 17.68 3.12
N LYS A 29 -5.70 16.83 2.13
CA LYS A 29 -6.27 15.51 2.32
C LYS A 29 -5.42 14.47 1.59
N ASP A 30 -4.99 13.47 2.34
CA ASP A 30 -4.37 12.26 1.81
C ASP A 30 -5.42 11.15 1.67
N HIS A 31 -5.25 10.33 0.65
CA HIS A 31 -6.09 9.16 0.39
C HIS A 31 -5.24 7.89 0.33
N PHE A 32 -5.63 6.88 1.09
CA PHE A 32 -4.95 5.59 1.17
C PHE A 32 -5.91 4.47 0.78
N VAL A 33 -5.41 3.51 0.00
CA VAL A 33 -6.11 2.27 -0.32
C VAL A 33 -5.30 1.13 0.28
N LEU A 34 -5.88 0.45 1.25
CA LEU A 34 -5.31 -0.73 1.91
C LEU A 34 -6.00 -1.99 1.39
N ASP A 35 -5.30 -3.10 1.43
CA ASP A 35 -5.86 -4.42 1.21
C ASP A 35 -6.81 -4.82 2.35
N ARG A 36 -7.95 -5.43 2.06
CA ARG A 36 -8.91 -5.88 3.07
C ARG A 36 -8.42 -7.11 3.84
N GLU A 37 -7.81 -8.07 3.15
CA GLU A 37 -7.36 -9.32 3.75
C GLU A 37 -6.05 -9.14 4.52
N PHE A 38 -5.23 -8.21 4.04
CA PHE A 38 -3.99 -7.79 4.66
C PHE A 38 -4.06 -6.30 4.98
N PRO A 39 -4.71 -5.88 6.09
CA PRO A 39 -4.96 -4.48 6.40
C PRO A 39 -3.70 -3.62 6.62
N PHE A 40 -2.52 -4.25 6.65
CA PHE A 40 -1.22 -3.59 6.68
C PHE A 40 -0.62 -3.33 5.28
N LEU A 41 -1.20 -3.91 4.22
CA LEU A 41 -0.69 -3.80 2.86
C LEU A 41 -1.29 -2.56 2.19
N LEU A 42 -0.47 -1.52 2.06
CA LEU A 42 -0.79 -0.33 1.28
C LEU A 42 -0.75 -0.64 -0.22
N ARG A 43 -1.90 -0.58 -0.88
CA ARG A 43 -2.04 -0.73 -2.33
C ARG A 43 -1.82 0.60 -3.04
N GLU A 44 -2.31 1.70 -2.49
CA GLU A 44 -2.20 3.02 -3.12
C GLU A 44 -2.19 4.15 -2.08
N TRP A 45 -1.44 5.21 -2.35
CA TRP A 45 -1.47 6.46 -1.60
C TRP A 45 -1.43 7.64 -2.56
N SER A 46 -2.34 8.59 -2.36
CA SER A 46 -2.37 9.88 -3.04
C SER A 46 -2.28 10.98 -1.99
N ALA A 47 -1.22 11.78 -2.07
CA ALA A 47 -0.93 12.86 -1.14
C ALA A 47 -1.64 14.16 -1.55
N ALA A 48 -1.86 15.04 -0.58
CA ALA A 48 -2.42 16.36 -0.80
C ALA A 48 -1.59 17.24 -1.75
N ASP A 49 -0.28 17.03 -1.83
CA ASP A 49 0.63 17.76 -2.72
C ASP A 49 0.66 17.22 -4.17
N GLY A 50 -0.14 16.20 -4.47
CA GLY A 50 -0.20 15.52 -5.76
C GLY A 50 0.80 14.35 -5.89
N SER A 51 1.63 14.07 -4.89
CA SER A 51 2.49 12.88 -4.87
C SER A 51 1.64 11.62 -4.86
N HIS A 52 2.12 10.57 -5.53
CA HIS A 52 1.36 9.35 -5.70
C HIS A 52 2.26 8.10 -5.63
N LEU A 53 1.84 7.12 -4.84
CA LEU A 53 2.48 5.82 -4.72
C LEU A 53 1.44 4.74 -5.02
N LYS A 54 1.77 3.83 -5.94
CA LYS A 54 0.96 2.64 -6.23
C LYS A 54 1.80 1.39 -6.14
N LEU A 55 1.35 0.43 -5.33
CA LEU A 55 1.95 -0.90 -5.25
C LEU A 55 1.73 -1.61 -6.59
N LYS A 56 2.82 -1.85 -7.32
CA LYS A 56 2.75 -2.56 -8.59
C LYS A 56 2.77 -4.07 -8.41
N ARG A 57 3.49 -4.57 -7.40
CA ARG A 57 3.65 -6.00 -7.09
C ARG A 57 3.97 -6.17 -5.61
N SER A 58 3.26 -7.07 -4.93
CA SER A 58 3.63 -7.60 -3.63
C SER A 58 4.37 -8.92 -3.85
N LEU A 59 5.62 -9.01 -3.39
CA LEU A 59 6.45 -10.22 -3.52
C LEU A 59 6.81 -10.73 -2.14
N LYS A 60 6.47 -11.99 -1.87
CA LYS A 60 6.94 -12.69 -0.67
C LYS A 60 8.21 -13.44 -1.00
N ILE A 61 9.36 -12.84 -0.70
CA ILE A 61 10.68 -13.43 -1.02
C ILE A 61 11.30 -14.10 0.21
N ASP A 62 11.97 -15.23 -0.01
CA ASP A 62 12.84 -15.82 1.00
C ASP A 62 14.17 -15.06 1.02
N TYR A 63 14.43 -14.37 2.13
CA TYR A 63 15.63 -13.55 2.32
C TYR A 63 16.92 -14.31 2.05
N TRP A 64 17.00 -15.59 2.43
CA TRP A 64 18.22 -16.38 2.27
C TRP A 64 18.52 -16.73 0.81
N ASN A 65 17.47 -16.83 0.00
CA ASN A 65 17.55 -17.24 -1.40
C ASN A 65 17.61 -16.07 -2.38
N TYR A 66 17.28 -14.85 -1.96
CA TYR A 66 17.15 -13.66 -2.81
C TYR A 66 17.98 -12.45 -2.35
N ASN A 67 19.21 -12.67 -1.87
CA ASN A 67 20.10 -11.61 -1.35
C ASN A 67 21.32 -11.31 -2.25
N LYS A 68 21.42 -11.93 -3.42
CA LYS A 68 22.52 -11.72 -4.36
C LYS A 68 22.17 -10.69 -5.43
N PRO A 69 23.17 -10.01 -6.03
CA PRO A 69 22.95 -9.21 -7.22
C PRO A 69 22.25 -10.02 -8.33
N GLY A 70 21.17 -9.50 -8.91
CA GLY A 70 20.35 -10.19 -9.92
C GLY A 70 19.14 -10.96 -9.36
N ASP A 71 19.02 -11.11 -8.04
CA ASP A 71 17.90 -11.82 -7.43
C ASP A 71 16.59 -11.03 -7.52
N ARG A 72 16.65 -9.70 -7.66
CA ARG A 72 15.47 -8.87 -7.92
C ARG A 72 14.80 -9.27 -9.24
N GLU A 73 15.56 -9.37 -10.32
CA GLU A 73 15.05 -9.74 -11.64
C GLU A 73 14.53 -11.18 -11.64
N ARG A 74 15.20 -12.07 -10.90
CA ARG A 74 14.76 -13.45 -10.70
C ARG A 74 13.43 -13.52 -9.96
N ALA A 75 13.29 -12.80 -8.84
CA ALA A 75 12.07 -12.73 -8.06
C ALA A 75 10.89 -12.15 -8.85
N LEU A 76 11.14 -11.14 -9.68
CA LEU A 76 10.12 -10.53 -10.53
C LEU A 76 9.59 -11.45 -11.64
N LYS A 77 10.39 -12.45 -12.04
CA LYS A 77 10.03 -13.46 -13.04
C LYS A 77 9.40 -14.71 -12.42
N ASP A 78 9.57 -14.92 -11.12
CA ASP A 78 9.06 -16.08 -10.42
C ASP A 78 7.54 -15.94 -10.15
N PRO A 79 6.69 -16.77 -10.79
CA PRO A 79 5.25 -16.69 -10.59
C PRO A 79 4.81 -17.15 -9.19
N MET A 80 5.62 -17.96 -8.49
CA MET A 80 5.28 -18.46 -7.15
C MET A 80 5.45 -17.42 -6.04
N LEU A 81 6.20 -16.35 -6.29
CA LEU A 81 6.41 -15.26 -5.33
C LEU A 81 5.37 -14.15 -5.44
N ARG A 82 4.51 -14.22 -6.46
CA ARG A 82 3.42 -13.27 -6.62
C ARG A 82 2.37 -13.56 -5.54
N HIS A 83 1.96 -12.51 -4.84
CA HIS A 83 0.79 -12.62 -4.00
C HIS A 83 -0.43 -12.98 -4.89
N PRO A 84 -1.30 -13.92 -4.48
CA PRO A 84 -2.56 -14.12 -5.18
C PRO A 84 -3.35 -12.81 -5.18
N ASP A 85 -3.92 -12.49 -6.36
CA ASP A 85 -4.77 -11.30 -6.58
C ASP A 85 -6.07 -11.39 -5.78
#